data_AF-A0A8S3XZB2-F1
#
_entry.id   AF-A0A8S3XZB2-F1
#
_cell.length_a   1.000
_cell.length_b   1.000
_cell.length_c   1.000
_cell.angle_alpha   90.00
_cell.angle_beta   90.00
_cell.angle_gamma   90.00
#
_symmetry.space_group_name_H-M   'P 1'
#
loop_
_entity.id
_entity.type
_entity.pdbx_description
1 polymer ?
#
loop_
_entity_poly.entity_id
_entity_poly.type
_entity_poly.pdbx_seq_one_letter_code
_entity_poly.pdbx_strand_id
1 'polypeptide(L)'
;MIMTHDPILEDINELMLKIQICQDCDEDDMKERITCNSNDQGFQIMSDDEIVENILQINEQQEMQEDETEENIDMENDAGPSHDEALQALEMALK
;
A
#
# COMPACT_ATOMS: atom_id res chain seq x y z
N MET A 1 -2.28 21.63 -26.04
CA MET A 1 -2.65 20.84 -24.84
C MET A 1 -3.04 19.48 -25.35
N ILE A 2 -2.14 18.49 -25.26
CA ILE A 2 -2.41 17.14 -25.76
C ILE A 2 -3.29 16.49 -24.69
N MET A 3 -4.59 16.38 -24.96
CA MET A 3 -5.45 15.51 -24.16
C MET A 3 -5.05 14.08 -24.51
N THR A 4 -4.29 13.45 -23.64
CA THR A 4 -3.96 12.03 -23.75
C THR A 4 -5.25 11.25 -23.50
N HIS A 5 -5.97 10.94 -24.57
CA HIS A 5 -7.03 9.94 -24.56
C HIS A 5 -6.32 8.61 -24.34
N ASP A 6 -6.37 8.09 -23.12
CA ASP A 6 -5.75 6.81 -22.79
C ASP A 6 -6.82 5.71 -22.93
N PRO A 7 -6.82 4.93 -24.02
CA PRO A 7 -7.85 3.93 -24.28
C PRO A 7 -7.88 2.84 -23.20
N ILE A 8 -6.76 2.61 -22.51
CA ILE A 8 -6.67 1.62 -21.42
C ILE A 8 -7.46 2.10 -20.20
N LEU A 9 -7.45 3.41 -19.93
CA LEU A 9 -8.19 4.01 -18.81
C LEU A 9 -9.71 3.86 -19.02
N GLU A 10 -10.16 4.05 -20.27
CA GLU A 10 -11.56 3.92 -20.65
C GLU A 10 -12.06 2.47 -20.52
N ASP A 11 -11.26 1.50 -20.99
CA ASP A 11 -11.56 0.07 -20.87
C ASP A 11 -11.63 -0.40 -19.41
N ILE A 12 -10.71 0.07 -18.56
CA ILE A 12 -10.71 -0.25 -17.12
C ILE A 12 -11.94 0.35 -16.43
N ASN A 13 -12.28 1.61 -16.73
CA ASN A 13 -13.46 2.25 -16.17
C ASN A 13 -14.75 1.52 -16.58
N GLU A 14 -14.89 1.16 -17.86
CA GLU A 14 -16.03 0.39 -18.33
C GLU A 14 -16.15 -0.96 -17.61
N LEU A 15 -15.03 -1.64 -17.37
CA LEU A 15 -15.01 -2.91 -16.63
C LEU A 15 -15.44 -2.72 -15.17
N MET A 16 -14.93 -1.69 -14.49
CA MET A 16 -15.27 -1.36 -13.10
C MET A 16 -16.78 -1.09 -12.92
N LEU A 17 -17.37 -0.35 -13.85
CA LEU A 17 -18.82 -0.09 -13.88
C LEU A 17 -19.63 -1.39 -14.08
N LYS A 18 -19.16 -2.30 -14.94
CA LYS A 18 -19.83 -3.60 -15.17
C LYS A 18 -19.80 -4.51 -13.96
N ILE A 19 -18.70 -4.50 -13.20
CA ILE A 19 -18.54 -5.33 -12.00
C ILE A 19 -19.12 -4.69 -10.73
N GLN A 20 -19.67 -3.47 -10.83
CA GLN A 20 -20.28 -2.73 -9.72
C GLN A 20 -19.34 -2.49 -8.53
N ILE A 21 -18.03 -2.58 -8.75
CA ILE A 21 -17.00 -2.20 -7.79
C ILE A 21 -16.80 -0.70 -7.99
N CYS A 22 -16.80 0.08 -6.90
CA CYS A 22 -16.62 1.55 -6.93
C CYS A 22 -17.83 2.37 -7.44
N GLN A 23 -19.07 2.02 -7.04
CA GLN A 23 -20.26 2.82 -7.36
C GLN A 23 -20.22 4.26 -6.82
N ASP A 24 -19.45 4.49 -5.75
CA ASP A 24 -19.29 5.80 -5.11
C ASP A 24 -18.03 6.55 -5.56
N CYS A 25 -17.21 5.99 -6.47
CA CYS A 25 -16.03 6.68 -6.96
C CYS A 25 -16.40 7.59 -8.14
N ASP A 26 -15.99 8.85 -8.05
CA ASP A 26 -16.09 9.77 -9.18
C ASP A 26 -14.92 9.58 -10.18
N GLU A 27 -14.93 10.34 -11.27
CA GLU A 27 -13.92 10.24 -12.32
C GLU A 27 -12.51 10.58 -11.82
N ASP A 28 -12.40 11.50 -10.84
CA ASP A 28 -11.13 11.92 -10.27
C ASP A 28 -10.58 10.82 -9.33
N ASP A 29 -11.44 10.20 -8.51
CA ASP A 29 -11.10 9.04 -7.68
C ASP A 29 -10.59 7.87 -8.54
N MET A 30 -11.26 7.58 -9.66
CA MET A 30 -10.85 6.52 -10.58
C MET A 30 -9.50 6.82 -11.21
N LYS A 31 -9.30 8.07 -11.64
CA LYS A 31 -8.05 8.51 -12.25
C LYS A 31 -6.90 8.44 -11.26
N GLU A 32 -7.09 8.89 -10.02
CA GLU A 32 -6.08 8.79 -8.97
C GLU A 32 -5.71 7.33 -8.69
N ARG A 33 -6.71 6.44 -8.54
CA ARG A 33 -6.45 5.02 -8.25
C ARG A 33 -5.73 4.30 -9.39
N ILE A 34 -6.08 4.60 -10.63
CA ILE A 34 -5.43 3.98 -11.80
C ILE A 34 -4.02 4.55 -12.01
N THR A 35 -3.81 5.83 -11.69
CA THR A 35 -2.50 6.49 -11.82
C THR A 35 -1.59 6.33 -10.59
N CYS A 36 -2.11 5.77 -9.48
CA CYS A 36 -1.38 5.59 -8.23
C CYS A 36 -0.04 4.86 -8.44
N ASN A 37 -0.01 3.88 -9.34
CA ASN A 37 1.18 3.08 -9.65
C ASN A 37 1.98 3.62 -10.85
N SER A 38 1.57 4.72 -11.51
CA SER A 38 2.27 5.22 -12.70
C SER A 38 3.70 5.69 -12.42
N ASN A 39 3.98 6.11 -11.17
CA ASN A 39 5.30 6.54 -10.73
C ASN A 39 5.96 5.56 -9.74
N ASP A 40 5.28 4.47 -9.38
CA ASP A 40 5.84 3.45 -8.54
C ASP A 40 6.62 2.45 -9.42
N GLN A 41 7.93 2.35 -9.20
CA GLN A 41 8.75 1.35 -9.89
C GLN A 41 8.43 -0.08 -9.39
N GLY A 42 7.64 -0.18 -8.32
CA GLY A 42 7.37 -1.41 -7.61
C GLY A 42 8.62 -1.92 -6.90
N PHE A 43 8.44 -3.01 -6.16
CA PHE A 43 9.57 -3.75 -5.64
C PHE A 43 10.13 -4.64 -6.74
N GLN A 44 11.45 -4.64 -6.89
CA GLN A 44 12.13 -5.58 -7.78
C GLN A 44 11.83 -7.01 -7.33
N ILE A 45 11.40 -7.86 -8.26
CA ILE A 45 11.33 -9.30 -8.02
C ILE A 45 12.77 -9.81 -8.01
N MET A 46 13.23 -10.25 -6.85
CA MET A 46 14.56 -10.82 -6.67
C MET A 46 14.61 -12.24 -7.24
N SER A 47 15.76 -12.61 -7.80
CA SER A 47 16.06 -14.01 -8.15
C SER A 47 16.32 -14.85 -6.90
N ASP A 48 16.23 -16.18 -7.03
CA ASP A 48 16.46 -17.11 -5.92
C ASP A 48 17.84 -16.88 -5.27
N ASP A 49 18.87 -16.60 -6.07
CA ASP A 49 20.22 -16.32 -5.59
C ASP A 49 20.30 -15.01 -4.79
N GLU A 50 19.67 -13.94 -5.30
CA GLU A 50 19.60 -12.64 -4.61
C GLU A 50 18.81 -12.75 -3.29
N ILE A 51 17.74 -13.56 -3.26
CA ILE A 51 16.96 -13.80 -2.03
C ILE A 51 17.83 -14.48 -0.97
N VAL A 52 18.58 -15.51 -1.36
CA VAL A 52 19.48 -16.23 -0.45
C VAL A 52 20.59 -15.31 0.06
N GLU A 53 21.23 -14.53 -0.82
CA GLU A 53 22.27 -13.58 -0.43
C GLU A 53 21.72 -12.53 0.56
N ASN A 54 20.54 -11.98 0.30
CA ASN A 54 19.92 -10.98 1.17
C ASN A 54 19.57 -11.54 2.56
N ILE A 55 19.01 -12.76 2.63
CA ILE A 55 18.73 -13.42 3.91
C ILE A 55 20.01 -13.69 4.69
N LEU A 56 21.07 -14.14 4.02
CA LEU A 56 22.37 -14.38 4.65
C LEU A 56 23.01 -13.08 5.16
N GLN A 57 22.90 -12.00 4.39
CA GLN A 57 23.43 -10.68 4.75
C GLN A 57 22.70 -10.06 5.95
N ILE A 58 21.37 -10.23 6.05
CA ILE A 58 20.59 -9.81 7.23
C ILE A 58 21.09 -10.53 8.50
N ASN A 59 21.32 -11.84 8.42
CA ASN A 59 21.79 -12.62 9.57
C ASN A 59 23.19 -12.19 10.03
N GLU A 60 24.08 -11.82 9.10
CA GLU A 60 25.43 -11.32 9.43
C GLU A 60 25.40 -9.89 10.02
N GLN A 61 24.43 -9.06 9.62
CA GLN A 61 24.25 -7.71 10.18
C GLN A 61 23.56 -7.73 11.56
N GLN A 62 22.71 -8.72 11.82
CA GLN A 62 22.00 -8.88 13.10
C GLN A 62 22.94 -9.30 14.25
N GLU A 63 24.09 -9.93 13.96
CA GLU A 63 25.11 -10.23 14.97
C GLU A 63 26.00 -9.03 15.34
N MET A 64 25.85 -7.87 14.66
CA MET A 64 26.70 -6.68 14.88
C MET A 64 25.96 -5.38 15.22
N GLN A 65 24.63 -5.37 15.31
CA GLN A 65 23.85 -4.18 15.73
C GLN A 65 22.69 -4.55 16.65
N GLU A 66 22.98 -4.71 17.95
CA GLU A 66 22.15 -4.06 18.96
C GLU A 66 22.58 -2.58 19.01
N ASP A 67 22.23 -1.78 18.00
CA ASP A 67 22.41 -0.32 18.07
C ASP A 67 21.27 0.38 17.33
N GLU A 68 20.31 0.82 18.13
CA GLU A 68 19.53 2.05 18.02
C GLU A 68 19.57 2.75 16.65
N THR A 69 18.84 2.20 15.69
CA THR A 69 18.11 3.05 14.74
C THR A 69 16.63 2.93 15.04
N GLU A 70 16.30 3.23 16.30
CA GLU A 70 15.04 3.92 16.56
C GLU A 70 15.12 5.20 15.72
N GLU A 71 14.45 5.17 14.57
CA GLU A 71 14.00 6.38 13.93
C GLU A 71 13.47 7.30 15.05
N ASN A 72 14.19 8.39 15.31
CA ASN A 72 13.65 9.55 16.00
C ASN A 72 12.57 10.17 15.09
N ILE A 73 11.51 9.41 14.84
CA ILE A 73 10.19 9.96 14.64
C ILE A 73 9.75 10.22 16.07
N ASP A 74 9.45 11.47 16.39
CA ASP A 74 8.52 11.78 17.47
C ASP A 74 7.24 10.96 17.17
N MET A 75 7.21 9.69 17.59
CA MET A 75 6.00 8.95 17.80
C MET A 75 5.36 9.64 19.00
N GLU A 76 4.69 10.76 18.72
CA GLU A 76 3.43 11.03 19.40
C GLU A 76 2.74 9.67 19.41
N ASN A 77 2.58 9.08 20.60
CA ASN A 77 2.11 7.71 20.82
C ASN A 77 0.75 7.52 20.15
N ASP A 78 0.72 7.36 18.83
CA ASP A 78 -0.41 6.91 18.06
C ASP A 78 -0.27 5.39 17.93
N ALA A 79 -0.08 4.76 19.09
CA ALA A 79 -0.53 3.41 19.27
C ALA A 79 -2.04 3.50 19.06
N GLY A 80 -2.47 3.25 17.83
CA GLY A 80 -3.87 3.29 17.44
C GLY A 80 -4.76 2.45 18.37
N PRO A 81 -6.07 2.41 18.13
CA PRO A 81 -7.01 1.82 19.08
C PRO A 81 -6.56 0.41 19.49
N SER A 82 -6.59 0.16 20.80
CA SER A 82 -6.35 -1.17 21.35
C SER A 82 -7.31 -2.17 20.72
N HIS A 83 -6.96 -3.46 20.82
CA HIS A 83 -7.80 -4.55 20.32
C HIS A 83 -9.27 -4.43 20.79
N ASP A 84 -9.47 -4.09 22.06
CA ASP A 84 -10.79 -3.97 22.66
C ASP A 84 -11.55 -2.74 22.13
N GLU A 85 -10.87 -1.62 21.91
CA GLU A 85 -11.47 -0.41 21.34
C GLU A 85 -11.90 -0.63 19.89
N ALA A 86 -11.06 -1.31 19.09
CA ALA A 86 -11.38 -1.68 17.73
C ALA A 86 -12.58 -2.65 17.67
N LEU A 87 -12.61 -3.66 18.54
CA LEU A 87 -13.71 -4.61 18.62
C LEU A 87 -15.03 -3.95 19.03
N GLN A 88 -14.97 -3.05 20.02
CA GLN A 88 -16.15 -2.34 20.51
C GLN A 88 -16.73 -1.39 19.45
N ALA A 89 -15.88 -0.70 18.68
CA ALA A 89 -16.33 0.15 17.57
C ALA A 89 -17.08 -0.67 16.50
N LEU A 90 -16.55 -1.85 16.15
CA LEU A 90 -17.20 -2.76 15.22
C LEU A 90 -18.56 -3.23 15.74
N GLU A 91 -18.65 -3.63 17.01
CA GLU A 91 -19.92 -4.05 17.63
C GLU A 91 -20.97 -2.93 17.68
N MET A 92 -20.55 -1.67 17.85
CA MET A 92 -21.48 -0.53 17.80
C MET A 92 -22.00 -0.26 16.39
N ALA A 93 -21.14 -0.38 15.37
CA ALA A 93 -21.52 -0.13 13.99
C ALA A 93 -22.48 -1.19 13.43
N LEU A 94 -22.45 -2.41 13.97
CA LEU A 94 -23.27 -3.54 13.52
C LEU A 94 -24.62 -3.68 14.25
N LYS A 95 -24.95 -2.76 15.17
CA LYS A 95 -26.26 -2.69 15.83
C LYS A 95 -27.24 -1.83 15.04
#